data_AF-A0A968NPJ1-F1
#
_entry.id   AF-A0A968NPJ1-F1
#
_cell.length_a   1.000
_cell.length_b   1.000
_cell.length_c   1.000
_cell.angle_alpha   90.00
_cell.angle_beta   90.00
_cell.angle_gamma   90.00
#
_symmetry.space_group_name_H-M   'P 1'
#
loop_
_entity.id
_entity.type
_entity.pdbx_description
1 polymer ?
#
loop_
_entity_poly.entity_id
_entity_poly.type
_entity_poly.pdbx_seq_one_letter_code
_entity_poly.pdbx_strand_id
1 'polypeptide(L)'
;MGLDSFYYKDLDVKKAEQELIEIVYRENIRKYQQEYEGKLAQEGFPLDLETISELNRLEKALGLGNFQFPDCPDPASIKEELTKPLYQANLQAYSKEYKQKLYQFGVNFSQKNTAELEKLRSRFGFDICYLESLGLQALFNLEEINNIESELIELVYRENLQRYEQEYKRRLDEEGFVLSDSTISELTHLEDILGLVNFQIQDCSDVKSIKTKLIRPFYQLNLQNYSKEYKEKLYQYGLDFTENHKFELERLRSNFGLTCTHLKKLDVLGQFFPTEADLFAVEKTAKELFYAESLECYVQEFKREIESNLYFEDQDSKLKEPLQKLGIRSEDIKVVEGLIRNNWEIGHLFYERDSDTSYWKLINALAQCEWQEADALTRAILLKLAGASGKGLLDKEAIEKISATDVYTLDRLWVEYSKGRFGFSVQKRIFNEVKQERQKFAEKVGWSDKAGLLGGMFSWKPYNKLNFTLNAPEGHMPIWEPRIRKSLQTIFCILKFGILKNVIPTQIHS
;
A
#
# COMPACT_ATOMS: atom_id res chain seq x y z
N MET A 1 -101.17 -26.47 -43.99
CA MET A 1 -100.10 -25.54 -44.35
C MET A 1 -99.31 -25.26 -43.09
N GLY A 2 -98.28 -26.07 -42.84
CA GLY A 2 -97.39 -25.89 -41.69
C GLY A 2 -96.32 -24.86 -42.04
N LEU A 3 -96.29 -23.76 -41.30
CA LEU A 3 -95.14 -22.87 -41.26
C LEU A 3 -94.34 -23.29 -40.04
N ASP A 4 -93.29 -24.09 -40.24
CA ASP A 4 -92.27 -24.31 -39.21
C ASP A 4 -91.60 -22.96 -38.93
N SER A 5 -91.77 -22.44 -37.71
CA SER A 5 -91.01 -21.29 -37.24
C SER A 5 -89.56 -21.73 -37.06
N PHE A 6 -88.68 -21.33 -37.98
CA PHE A 6 -87.24 -21.43 -37.80
C PHE A 6 -86.81 -20.49 -36.66
N TYR A 7 -86.83 -20.99 -35.43
CA TYR A 7 -86.08 -20.38 -34.34
C TYR A 7 -84.60 -20.72 -34.56
N TYR A 8 -83.85 -19.82 -35.18
CA TYR A 8 -82.38 -19.89 -35.11
C TYR A 8 -81.98 -19.82 -33.63
N LYS A 9 -81.16 -20.76 -33.16
CA LYS A 9 -80.68 -20.70 -31.77
C LYS A 9 -79.74 -19.49 -31.69
N ASP A 10 -79.72 -18.75 -30.58
CA ASP A 10 -78.78 -17.64 -30.35
C ASP A 10 -77.30 -18.01 -30.65
N LEU A 11 -76.98 -19.30 -30.54
CA LEU A 11 -75.68 -19.87 -30.90
C LEU A 11 -75.37 -19.77 -32.41
N ASP A 12 -76.36 -19.95 -33.27
CA ASP A 12 -76.21 -19.88 -34.73
C ASP A 12 -76.02 -18.42 -35.20
N VAL A 13 -76.71 -17.47 -34.55
CA VAL A 13 -76.56 -16.03 -34.82
C VAL A 13 -75.18 -15.53 -34.41
N LYS A 14 -74.73 -15.86 -33.18
CA LYS A 14 -73.39 -15.49 -32.70
C LYS A 14 -72.27 -16.06 -33.56
N LYS A 15 -72.45 -17.29 -34.06
CA LYS A 15 -71.48 -17.91 -34.97
C LYS A 15 -71.39 -17.16 -36.30
N ALA A 16 -72.53 -16.81 -36.91
CA ALA A 16 -72.57 -16.03 -38.15
C ALA A 16 -72.01 -14.61 -37.96
N GLU A 17 -72.29 -13.96 -36.82
CA GLU A 17 -71.70 -12.66 -36.46
C GLU A 17 -70.17 -12.75 -36.35
N GLN A 18 -69.65 -13.79 -35.70
CA GLN A 18 -68.21 -14.01 -35.56
C GLN A 18 -67.53 -14.25 -36.92
N GLU A 19 -68.15 -15.04 -37.81
CA GLU A 19 -67.66 -15.29 -39.17
C GLU A 19 -67.61 -13.99 -40.00
N LEU A 20 -68.64 -13.14 -39.90
CA LEU A 20 -68.67 -11.84 -40.59
C LEU A 20 -67.62 -10.86 -40.05
N ILE A 21 -67.43 -10.81 -38.73
CA ILE A 21 -66.39 -9.96 -38.11
C ILE A 21 -65.00 -10.42 -38.59
N GLU A 22 -64.76 -11.73 -38.68
CA GLU A 22 -63.49 -12.27 -39.18
C GLU A 22 -63.23 -11.86 -40.65
N ILE A 23 -64.24 -11.93 -41.52
CA ILE A 23 -64.11 -11.49 -42.93
C ILE A 23 -63.74 -10.00 -43.00
N VAL A 24 -64.44 -9.15 -42.24
CA VAL A 24 -64.16 -7.70 -42.22
C VAL A 24 -62.78 -7.41 -41.64
N TYR A 25 -62.37 -8.13 -40.59
CA TYR A 25 -61.03 -8.03 -40.03
C TYR A 25 -59.95 -8.39 -41.05
N ARG A 26 -60.12 -9.48 -41.82
CA ARG A 26 -59.21 -9.89 -42.90
C ARG A 26 -59.08 -8.85 -44.00
N GLU A 27 -60.14 -8.11 -44.31
CA GLU A 27 -60.08 -7.05 -45.32
C GLU A 27 -59.39 -5.79 -44.77
N ASN A 28 -59.70 -5.44 -43.52
CA ASN A 28 -59.08 -4.30 -42.84
C ASN A 28 -57.58 -4.52 -42.61
N ILE A 29 -57.16 -5.74 -42.25
CA ILE A 29 -55.75 -6.05 -42.04
C ILE A 29 -54.96 -5.97 -43.35
N ARG A 30 -55.53 -6.43 -44.48
CA ARG A 30 -54.91 -6.27 -45.82
C ARG A 30 -54.74 -4.80 -46.19
N LYS A 31 -55.76 -3.98 -45.93
CA LYS A 31 -55.69 -2.53 -46.19
C LYS A 31 -54.62 -1.86 -45.35
N TYR A 32 -54.53 -2.23 -44.07
CA TYR A 32 -53.49 -1.75 -43.17
C TYR A 32 -52.10 -2.15 -43.66
N GLN A 33 -51.91 -3.42 -44.03
CA GLN A 33 -50.65 -3.93 -44.58
C GLN A 33 -50.22 -3.17 -45.84
N GLN A 34 -51.12 -2.99 -46.81
CA GLN A 34 -50.81 -2.27 -48.05
C GLN A 34 -50.39 -0.81 -47.81
N GLU A 35 -51.08 -0.12 -46.89
CA GLU A 35 -50.70 1.26 -46.54
C GLU A 35 -49.33 1.29 -45.85
N TYR A 36 -49.09 0.36 -44.92
CA TYR A 36 -47.82 0.26 -44.21
C TYR A 36 -46.65 -0.03 -45.16
N GLU A 37 -46.82 -1.00 -46.06
CA GLU A 37 -45.86 -1.31 -47.14
C GLU A 37 -45.61 -0.10 -48.04
N GLY A 38 -46.67 0.63 -48.40
CA GLY A 38 -46.59 1.85 -49.21
C GLY A 38 -45.77 2.95 -48.55
N LYS A 39 -45.97 3.18 -47.24
CA LYS A 39 -45.18 4.15 -46.46
C LYS A 39 -43.71 3.73 -46.35
N LEU A 40 -43.43 2.46 -46.06
CA LEU A 40 -42.07 1.93 -46.05
C LEU A 40 -41.38 2.05 -47.41
N ALA A 41 -42.09 1.84 -48.51
CA ALA A 41 -41.52 1.98 -49.85
C ALA A 41 -41.18 3.44 -50.22
N GLN A 42 -41.87 4.41 -49.62
CA GLN A 42 -41.67 5.84 -49.87
C GLN A 42 -40.56 6.43 -49.00
N GLU A 43 -40.56 6.13 -47.70
CA GLU A 43 -39.68 6.75 -46.71
C GLU A 43 -38.49 5.87 -46.34
N GLY A 44 -38.61 4.55 -46.52
CA GLY A 44 -37.68 3.57 -45.97
C GLY A 44 -37.90 3.32 -44.48
N PHE A 45 -36.85 2.90 -43.80
CA PHE A 45 -36.81 2.77 -42.35
C PHE A 45 -35.60 3.57 -41.82
N PRO A 46 -35.71 4.35 -40.73
CA PRO A 46 -36.92 4.64 -39.94
C PRO A 46 -38.00 5.42 -40.71
N LEU A 47 -39.28 5.23 -40.34
CA LEU A 47 -40.41 6.05 -40.82
C LEU A 47 -40.44 7.38 -40.07
N ASP A 48 -40.99 8.42 -40.69
CA ASP A 48 -41.21 9.70 -40.00
C ASP A 48 -42.22 9.56 -38.84
N LEU A 49 -42.01 10.30 -37.75
CA LEU A 49 -42.89 10.26 -36.57
C LEU A 49 -44.35 10.66 -36.90
N GLU A 50 -44.55 11.56 -37.86
CA GLU A 50 -45.88 11.92 -38.36
C GLU A 50 -46.52 10.74 -39.08
N THR A 51 -45.78 10.06 -39.97
CA THR A 51 -46.22 8.84 -40.66
C THR A 51 -46.57 7.72 -39.68
N ILE A 52 -45.78 7.54 -38.62
CA ILE A 52 -46.11 6.59 -37.53
C ILE A 52 -47.43 6.97 -36.84
N SER A 53 -47.65 8.27 -36.59
CA SER A 53 -48.91 8.76 -36.03
C SER A 53 -50.11 8.48 -36.94
N GLU A 54 -49.95 8.67 -38.26
CA GLU A 54 -50.97 8.36 -39.27
C GLU A 54 -51.32 6.88 -39.28
N LEU A 55 -50.32 6.00 -39.32
CA LEU A 55 -50.51 4.54 -39.32
C LEU A 55 -51.19 4.07 -38.02
N ASN A 56 -50.84 4.65 -36.88
CA ASN A 56 -51.50 4.35 -35.60
C ASN A 56 -52.96 4.84 -35.57
N ARG A 57 -53.29 5.97 -36.22
CA ARG A 57 -54.68 6.41 -36.38
C ARG A 57 -55.45 5.49 -37.32
N LEU A 58 -54.83 5.05 -38.41
CA LEU A 58 -55.43 4.11 -39.36
C LEU A 58 -55.74 2.77 -38.68
N GLU A 59 -54.80 2.22 -37.91
CA GLU A 59 -54.99 0.99 -37.14
C GLU A 59 -56.22 1.06 -36.23
N LYS A 60 -56.37 2.18 -35.51
CA LYS A 60 -57.55 2.45 -34.65
C LYS A 60 -58.83 2.61 -35.46
N ALA A 61 -58.79 3.35 -36.57
CA ALA A 61 -59.95 3.58 -37.43
C ALA A 61 -60.47 2.28 -38.08
N LEU A 62 -59.58 1.34 -38.37
CA LEU A 62 -59.90 0.02 -38.91
C LEU A 62 -60.36 -0.98 -37.83
N GLY A 63 -60.33 -0.59 -36.54
CA GLY A 63 -60.77 -1.42 -35.43
C GLY A 63 -59.89 -2.65 -35.16
N LEU A 64 -58.64 -2.63 -35.62
CA LEU A 64 -57.75 -3.80 -35.60
C LEU A 64 -57.28 -4.20 -34.19
N GLY A 65 -57.38 -3.30 -33.21
CA GLY A 65 -57.09 -3.60 -31.80
C GLY A 65 -58.25 -4.24 -31.02
N ASN A 66 -59.44 -4.39 -31.63
CA ASN A 66 -60.65 -4.82 -30.92
C ASN A 66 -60.89 -6.34 -30.96
N PHE A 67 -60.24 -7.06 -31.88
CA PHE A 67 -60.48 -8.48 -32.13
C PHE A 67 -59.15 -9.21 -32.40
N GLN A 68 -59.08 -10.50 -32.03
CA GLN A 68 -57.95 -11.37 -32.34
C GLN A 68 -58.48 -12.68 -32.94
N PHE A 69 -57.92 -13.09 -34.07
CA PHE A 69 -58.28 -14.31 -34.78
C PHE A 69 -57.03 -15.17 -35.00
N PRO A 70 -56.99 -16.45 -34.57
CA PRO A 70 -55.79 -17.29 -34.63
C PRO A 70 -55.15 -17.45 -36.02
N ASP A 71 -55.97 -17.46 -37.07
CA ASP A 71 -55.52 -17.65 -38.47
C ASP A 71 -55.41 -16.33 -39.26
N CYS A 72 -55.33 -15.20 -38.56
CA CYS A 72 -55.11 -13.88 -39.16
C CYS A 72 -53.88 -13.22 -38.55
N PRO A 73 -53.05 -12.53 -39.34
CA PRO A 73 -52.02 -11.67 -38.78
C PRO A 73 -52.67 -10.53 -37.99
N ASP A 74 -52.00 -10.10 -36.93
CA ASP A 74 -52.33 -8.88 -36.21
C ASP A 74 -51.42 -7.71 -36.65
N PRO A 75 -51.76 -6.45 -36.30
CA PRO A 75 -50.96 -5.30 -36.69
C PRO A 75 -49.50 -5.39 -36.21
N ALA A 76 -49.25 -5.98 -35.04
CA ALA A 76 -47.90 -6.11 -34.50
C ALA A 76 -47.04 -7.07 -35.36
N SER A 77 -47.61 -8.21 -35.76
CA SER A 77 -46.98 -9.20 -36.62
C SER A 77 -46.64 -8.63 -37.99
N ILE A 78 -47.54 -7.82 -38.57
CA ILE A 78 -47.29 -7.14 -39.85
C ILE A 78 -46.18 -6.10 -39.73
N LYS A 79 -46.22 -5.27 -38.68
CA LYS A 79 -45.16 -4.30 -38.40
C LYS A 79 -43.82 -5.00 -38.29
N GLU A 80 -43.74 -6.11 -37.56
CA GLU A 80 -42.51 -6.90 -37.41
C GLU A 80 -42.05 -7.46 -38.76
N GLU A 81 -42.91 -8.19 -39.47
CA GLU A 81 -42.57 -8.88 -40.73
C GLU A 81 -41.99 -7.91 -41.76
N LEU A 82 -42.63 -6.75 -41.93
CA LEU A 82 -42.23 -5.75 -42.92
C LEU A 82 -41.00 -4.94 -42.49
N THR A 83 -40.86 -4.64 -41.19
CA THR A 83 -39.80 -3.76 -40.70
C THR A 83 -38.49 -4.52 -40.46
N LYS A 84 -38.55 -5.80 -40.08
CA LYS A 84 -37.39 -6.60 -39.65
C LYS A 84 -36.26 -6.70 -40.69
N PRO A 85 -36.52 -6.94 -42.00
CA PRO A 85 -35.45 -6.95 -43.00
C PRO A 85 -34.78 -5.59 -43.16
N LEU A 86 -35.54 -4.49 -43.09
CA LEU A 86 -35.03 -3.13 -43.20
C LEU A 86 -34.23 -2.74 -41.96
N TYR A 87 -34.70 -3.10 -40.77
CA TYR A 87 -33.97 -2.95 -39.51
C TYR A 87 -32.61 -3.65 -39.57
N GLN A 88 -32.57 -4.91 -40.03
CA GLN A 88 -31.31 -5.67 -40.16
C GLN A 88 -30.35 -5.02 -41.16
N ALA A 89 -30.86 -4.52 -42.29
CA ALA A 89 -30.05 -3.78 -43.26
C ALA A 89 -29.48 -2.48 -42.66
N ASN A 90 -30.30 -1.73 -41.92
CA ASN A 90 -29.88 -0.53 -41.20
C ASN A 90 -28.84 -0.84 -40.11
N LEU A 91 -28.98 -1.95 -39.39
CA LEU A 91 -28.03 -2.37 -38.35
C LEU A 91 -26.65 -2.64 -38.94
N GLN A 92 -26.60 -3.32 -40.09
CA GLN A 92 -25.34 -3.56 -40.81
C GLN A 92 -24.72 -2.25 -41.34
N ALA A 93 -25.53 -1.38 -41.92
CA ALA A 93 -25.08 -0.07 -42.41
C ALA A 93 -24.57 0.82 -41.27
N TYR A 94 -25.29 0.85 -40.15
CA TYR A 94 -24.91 1.56 -38.94
C TYR A 94 -23.61 1.06 -38.37
N SER A 95 -23.46 -0.25 -38.16
CA SER A 95 -22.21 -0.85 -37.64
C SER A 95 -21.00 -0.43 -38.50
N LYS A 96 -21.15 -0.46 -39.83
CA LYS A 96 -20.11 -0.04 -40.77
C LYS A 96 -19.79 1.45 -40.66
N GLU A 97 -20.80 2.32 -40.64
CA GLU A 97 -20.58 3.78 -40.57
C GLU A 97 -20.11 4.24 -39.19
N TYR A 98 -20.61 3.62 -38.12
CA TYR A 98 -20.17 3.84 -36.76
C TYR A 98 -18.68 3.54 -36.64
N LYS A 99 -18.24 2.37 -37.13
CA LYS A 99 -16.82 2.00 -37.20
C LYS A 99 -15.99 3.00 -38.02
N GLN A 100 -16.51 3.47 -39.17
CA GLN A 100 -15.83 4.49 -39.98
C GLN A 100 -15.70 5.83 -39.25
N LYS A 101 -16.75 6.28 -38.55
CA LYS A 101 -16.75 7.49 -37.74
C LYS A 101 -15.73 7.42 -36.62
N LEU A 102 -15.68 6.29 -35.91
CA LEU A 102 -14.63 6.02 -34.92
C LEU A 102 -13.22 6.15 -35.50
N TYR A 103 -12.96 5.58 -36.69
CA TYR A 103 -11.65 5.76 -37.36
C TYR A 103 -11.37 7.20 -37.77
N GLN A 104 -12.38 7.96 -38.21
CA GLN A 104 -12.23 9.38 -38.58
C GLN A 104 -11.93 10.27 -37.38
N PHE A 105 -12.53 9.98 -36.22
CA PHE A 105 -12.22 10.66 -34.97
C PHE A 105 -10.77 10.41 -34.55
N GLY A 106 -10.24 9.23 -34.90
CA GLY A 106 -8.85 8.86 -34.70
C GLY A 106 -8.49 8.87 -33.23
N VAL A 107 -7.63 9.80 -32.84
CA VAL A 107 -7.13 9.96 -31.46
C VAL A 107 -8.17 10.67 -30.57
N ASN A 108 -9.03 11.51 -31.15
CA ASN A 108 -9.89 12.42 -30.40
C ASN A 108 -11.22 11.73 -30.04
N PHE A 109 -11.50 11.57 -28.76
CA PHE A 109 -12.76 10.97 -28.30
C PHE A 109 -13.48 11.90 -27.28
N SER A 110 -13.50 13.19 -27.61
CA SER A 110 -14.16 14.25 -26.82
C SER A 110 -15.69 14.18 -26.88
N GLN A 111 -16.36 14.90 -25.95
CA GLN A 111 -17.83 15.04 -25.91
C GLN A 111 -18.45 15.46 -27.25
N LYS A 112 -17.72 16.22 -28.06
CA LYS A 112 -18.19 16.65 -29.39
C LYS A 112 -18.38 15.46 -30.34
N ASN A 113 -17.49 14.47 -30.28
CA ASN A 113 -17.57 13.28 -31.12
C ASN A 113 -18.66 12.33 -30.62
N THR A 114 -18.91 12.28 -29.31
CA THR A 114 -20.04 11.55 -28.71
C THR A 114 -21.38 12.04 -29.26
N ALA A 115 -21.57 13.37 -29.36
CA ALA A 115 -22.79 13.94 -29.94
C ALA A 115 -22.97 13.62 -31.44
N GLU A 116 -21.89 13.41 -32.20
CA GLU A 116 -21.98 12.94 -33.59
C GLU A 116 -22.42 11.47 -33.68
N LEU A 117 -21.98 10.62 -32.75
CA LEU A 117 -22.39 9.22 -32.67
C LEU A 117 -23.87 9.09 -32.27
N GLU A 118 -24.36 9.91 -31.35
CA GLU A 118 -25.78 9.97 -30.98
C GLU A 118 -26.67 10.39 -32.16
N LYS A 119 -26.23 11.38 -32.95
CA LYS A 119 -26.91 11.77 -34.19
C LYS A 119 -26.93 10.63 -35.21
N LEU A 120 -25.84 9.89 -35.33
CA LEU A 120 -25.75 8.73 -36.20
C LEU A 120 -26.75 7.63 -35.77
N ARG A 121 -26.79 7.33 -34.47
CA ARG A 121 -27.74 6.38 -33.87
C ARG A 121 -29.18 6.78 -34.14
N SER A 122 -29.52 8.05 -33.95
CA SER A 122 -30.86 8.60 -34.22
C SER A 122 -31.23 8.45 -35.70
N ARG A 123 -30.30 8.74 -36.62
CA ARG A 123 -30.52 8.68 -38.07
C ARG A 123 -30.91 7.29 -38.58
N PHE A 124 -30.42 6.22 -37.93
CA PHE A 124 -30.75 4.84 -38.29
C PHE A 124 -31.97 4.27 -37.53
N GLY A 125 -32.62 5.08 -36.67
CA GLY A 125 -33.81 4.66 -35.94
C GLY A 125 -33.51 3.84 -34.67
N PHE A 126 -32.37 4.08 -34.04
CA PHE A 126 -31.90 3.33 -32.87
C PHE A 126 -32.01 4.07 -31.54
N ASP A 127 -32.81 5.14 -31.51
CA ASP A 127 -33.19 5.82 -30.27
C ASP A 127 -34.34 5.07 -29.56
N ILE A 128 -34.28 5.02 -28.23
CA ILE A 128 -35.25 4.32 -27.39
C ILE A 128 -36.67 4.88 -27.62
N CYS A 129 -36.82 6.20 -27.62
CA CYS A 129 -38.12 6.85 -27.78
C CYS A 129 -38.74 6.52 -29.14
N TYR A 130 -37.90 6.36 -30.17
CA TYR A 130 -38.34 5.99 -31.51
C TYR A 130 -38.85 4.55 -31.57
N LEU A 131 -38.08 3.58 -31.05
CA LEU A 131 -38.51 2.17 -31.01
C LEU A 131 -39.78 1.97 -30.17
N GLU A 132 -39.94 2.76 -29.10
CA GLU A 132 -41.16 2.78 -28.31
C GLU A 132 -42.37 3.32 -29.09
N SER A 133 -42.18 4.38 -29.88
CA SER A 133 -43.26 4.97 -30.69
C SER A 133 -43.83 4.01 -31.74
N LEU A 134 -43.02 3.04 -32.18
CA LEU A 134 -43.42 1.98 -33.09
C LEU A 134 -44.03 0.75 -32.40
N GLY A 135 -43.92 0.65 -31.07
CA GLY A 135 -44.30 -0.55 -30.33
C GLY A 135 -43.38 -1.75 -30.58
N LEU A 136 -42.15 -1.51 -31.06
CA LEU A 136 -41.19 -2.54 -31.44
C LEU A 136 -40.05 -2.72 -30.43
N GLN A 137 -40.12 -2.01 -29.29
CA GLN A 137 -39.12 -2.02 -28.21
C GLN A 137 -38.77 -3.42 -27.65
N ALA A 138 -39.67 -4.40 -27.78
CA ALA A 138 -39.47 -5.77 -27.31
C ALA A 138 -38.94 -6.71 -28.41
N LEU A 139 -39.05 -6.33 -29.69
CA LEU A 139 -38.70 -7.14 -30.87
C LEU A 139 -37.30 -6.82 -31.40
N PHE A 140 -36.87 -5.57 -31.26
CA PHE A 140 -35.54 -5.11 -31.64
C PHE A 140 -34.77 -4.75 -30.37
N ASN A 141 -33.94 -5.68 -29.92
CA ASN A 141 -33.26 -5.57 -28.64
C ASN A 141 -32.15 -4.49 -28.72
N LEU A 142 -32.26 -3.45 -27.89
CA LEU A 142 -31.23 -2.42 -27.71
C LEU A 142 -29.87 -3.01 -27.31
N GLU A 143 -29.86 -4.22 -26.74
CA GLU A 143 -28.66 -4.97 -26.43
C GLU A 143 -27.81 -5.26 -27.67
N GLU A 144 -28.41 -5.55 -28.84
CA GLU A 144 -27.64 -5.80 -30.07
C GLU A 144 -26.84 -4.56 -30.49
N ILE A 145 -27.49 -3.39 -30.42
CA ILE A 145 -26.87 -2.10 -30.78
C ILE A 145 -25.82 -1.71 -29.74
N ASN A 146 -26.16 -1.80 -28.46
CA ASN A 146 -25.26 -1.48 -27.38
C ASN A 146 -24.03 -2.41 -27.38
N ASN A 147 -24.18 -3.69 -27.76
CA ASN A 147 -23.07 -4.62 -27.92
C ASN A 147 -22.14 -4.20 -29.07
N ILE A 148 -22.69 -3.88 -30.24
CA ILE A 148 -21.89 -3.37 -31.38
C ILE A 148 -21.15 -2.09 -31.00
N GLU A 149 -21.83 -1.14 -30.36
CA GLU A 149 -21.22 0.13 -29.91
C GLU A 149 -20.12 -0.11 -28.89
N SER A 150 -20.36 -0.98 -27.90
CA SER A 150 -19.40 -1.30 -26.83
C SER A 150 -18.16 -1.99 -27.38
N GLU A 151 -18.32 -3.01 -28.23
CA GLU A 151 -17.19 -3.71 -28.87
C GLU A 151 -16.32 -2.74 -29.69
N LEU A 152 -16.94 -1.84 -30.44
CA LEU A 152 -16.23 -0.89 -31.27
C LEU A 152 -15.56 0.22 -30.45
N ILE A 153 -16.21 0.72 -29.39
CA ILE A 153 -15.62 1.70 -28.46
C ILE A 153 -14.43 1.08 -27.71
N GLU A 154 -14.56 -0.17 -27.27
CA GLU A 154 -13.50 -0.89 -26.57
C GLU A 154 -12.22 -0.99 -27.42
N LEU A 155 -12.35 -1.29 -28.72
CA LEU A 155 -11.20 -1.33 -29.63
C LEU A 155 -10.47 0.00 -29.69
N VAL A 156 -11.21 1.12 -29.85
CA VAL A 156 -10.62 2.47 -29.90
C VAL A 156 -10.01 2.85 -28.57
N TYR A 157 -10.69 2.57 -27.46
CA TYR A 157 -10.20 2.85 -26.13
C TYR A 157 -8.89 2.10 -25.85
N ARG A 158 -8.80 0.81 -26.22
CA ARG A 158 -7.56 0.02 -26.08
C ARG A 158 -6.41 0.61 -26.90
N GLU A 159 -6.66 1.08 -28.13
CA GLU A 159 -5.64 1.74 -28.95
C GLU A 159 -5.19 3.09 -28.34
N ASN A 160 -6.13 3.91 -27.90
CA ASN A 160 -5.84 5.18 -27.23
C ASN A 160 -5.07 4.96 -25.92
N LEU A 161 -5.39 3.91 -25.18
CA LEU A 161 -4.68 3.52 -23.97
C LEU A 161 -3.22 3.13 -24.26
N GLN A 162 -2.97 2.40 -25.36
CA GLN A 162 -1.61 2.07 -25.81
C GLN A 162 -0.82 3.32 -26.19
N ARG A 163 -1.46 4.27 -26.89
CA ARG A 163 -0.83 5.55 -27.25
C ARG A 163 -0.48 6.37 -26.02
N TYR A 164 -1.40 6.43 -25.05
CA TYR A 164 -1.14 7.05 -23.76
C TYR A 164 0.03 6.38 -23.04
N GLU A 165 0.07 5.04 -22.95
CA GLU A 165 1.18 4.31 -22.33
C GLU A 165 2.53 4.63 -23.00
N GLN A 166 2.56 4.70 -24.34
CA GLN A 166 3.78 5.03 -25.10
C GLN A 166 4.25 6.47 -24.84
N GLU A 167 3.34 7.44 -24.87
CA GLU A 167 3.67 8.84 -24.62
C GLU A 167 4.09 9.06 -23.17
N TYR A 168 3.36 8.48 -22.21
CA TYR A 168 3.72 8.53 -20.78
C TYR A 168 5.12 7.96 -20.54
N LYS A 169 5.42 6.81 -21.16
CA LYS A 169 6.74 6.20 -21.09
C LYS A 169 7.81 7.09 -21.72
N ARG A 170 7.55 7.67 -22.90
CA ARG A 170 8.48 8.60 -23.56
C ARG A 170 8.82 9.79 -22.66
N ARG A 171 7.82 10.38 -21.99
CA ARG A 171 8.03 11.48 -21.04
C ARG A 171 8.85 11.07 -19.81
N LEU A 172 8.60 9.88 -19.27
CA LEU A 172 9.43 9.33 -18.20
C LEU A 172 10.87 9.07 -18.65
N ASP A 173 11.07 8.61 -19.88
CA ASP A 173 12.42 8.37 -20.42
C ASP A 173 13.17 9.70 -20.69
N GLU A 174 12.45 10.78 -21.00
CA GLU A 174 13.01 12.12 -21.28
C GLU A 174 13.30 12.94 -20.02
N GLU A 175 12.35 13.03 -19.09
CA GLU A 175 12.45 13.86 -17.89
C GLU A 175 12.85 13.05 -16.63
N GLY A 176 12.76 11.72 -16.69
CA GLY A 176 12.82 10.87 -15.50
C GLY A 176 11.51 10.89 -14.71
N PHE A 177 11.55 10.39 -13.48
CA PHE A 177 10.37 10.31 -12.61
C PHE A 177 9.94 11.67 -12.03
N VAL A 178 10.82 12.66 -12.02
CA VAL A 178 10.42 14.03 -11.62
C VAL A 178 9.88 14.74 -12.86
N LEU A 179 8.66 14.35 -13.24
CA LEU A 179 7.95 15.01 -14.33
C LEU A 179 7.69 16.47 -13.97
N SER A 180 7.94 17.35 -14.92
CA SER A 180 7.66 18.78 -14.81
C SER A 180 6.15 19.04 -14.72
N ASP A 181 5.78 20.16 -14.10
CA ASP A 181 4.37 20.58 -14.04
C ASP A 181 3.77 20.77 -15.45
N SER A 182 4.58 21.17 -16.44
CA SER A 182 4.17 21.25 -17.84
C SER A 182 3.82 19.87 -18.39
N THR A 183 4.70 18.89 -18.21
CA THR A 183 4.50 17.53 -18.71
C THR A 183 3.32 16.83 -18.04
N ILE A 184 3.11 17.04 -16.72
CA ILE A 184 1.91 16.54 -16.03
C ILE A 184 0.65 17.16 -16.64
N SER A 185 0.66 18.47 -16.92
CA SER A 185 -0.48 19.14 -17.56
C SER A 185 -0.73 18.64 -18.98
N GLU A 186 0.33 18.39 -19.77
CA GLU A 186 0.25 17.84 -21.12
C GLU A 186 -0.32 16.42 -21.12
N LEU A 187 0.13 15.55 -20.21
CA LEU A 187 -0.38 14.19 -20.06
C LEU A 187 -1.84 14.18 -19.60
N THR A 188 -2.21 15.08 -18.68
CA THR A 188 -3.60 15.24 -18.25
C THR A 188 -4.50 15.70 -19.41
N HIS A 189 -4.03 16.65 -20.21
CA HIS A 189 -4.76 17.09 -21.39
C HIS A 189 -4.86 15.97 -22.45
N LEU A 190 -3.83 15.15 -22.59
CA LEU A 190 -3.83 13.99 -23.48
C LEU A 190 -4.86 12.94 -23.03
N GLU A 191 -5.02 12.69 -21.73
CA GLU A 191 -6.07 11.79 -21.20
C GLU A 191 -7.47 12.24 -21.64
N ASP A 192 -7.74 13.55 -21.59
CA ASP A 192 -9.01 14.13 -22.03
C ASP A 192 -9.19 14.03 -23.56
N ILE A 193 -8.17 14.39 -24.34
CA ILE A 193 -8.22 14.28 -25.81
C ILE A 193 -8.50 12.84 -26.23
N LEU A 194 -7.86 11.86 -25.59
CA LEU A 194 -8.01 10.44 -25.87
C LEU A 194 -9.34 9.85 -25.35
N GLY A 195 -10.12 10.62 -24.60
CA GLY A 195 -11.37 10.20 -23.98
C GLY A 195 -11.20 9.17 -22.87
N LEU A 196 -9.98 9.01 -22.32
CA LEU A 196 -9.69 7.99 -21.32
C LEU A 196 -10.31 8.28 -19.94
N VAL A 197 -10.80 9.51 -19.74
CA VAL A 197 -11.49 9.96 -18.51
C VAL A 197 -13.00 9.72 -18.59
N ASN A 198 -13.57 9.68 -19.80
CA ASN A 198 -15.01 9.73 -20.02
C ASN A 198 -15.67 8.34 -20.12
N PHE A 199 -14.89 7.28 -20.36
CA PHE A 199 -15.40 5.92 -20.54
C PHE A 199 -14.79 4.98 -19.51
N GLN A 200 -15.64 4.25 -18.77
CA GLN A 200 -15.23 3.12 -17.94
C GLN A 200 -15.56 1.83 -18.69
N ILE A 201 -14.54 1.18 -19.25
CA ILE A 201 -14.71 -0.08 -19.96
C ILE A 201 -14.39 -1.22 -19.00
N GLN A 202 -15.39 -2.07 -18.76
CA GLN A 202 -15.25 -3.25 -17.93
C GLN A 202 -14.17 -4.18 -18.50
N ASP A 203 -13.34 -4.77 -17.62
CA ASP A 203 -12.26 -5.71 -17.98
C ASP A 203 -11.16 -5.14 -18.92
N CYS A 204 -11.06 -3.82 -19.06
CA CYS A 204 -9.92 -3.14 -19.69
C CYS A 204 -8.99 -2.52 -18.63
N SER A 205 -7.68 -2.47 -18.93
CA SER A 205 -6.75 -1.68 -18.10
C SER A 205 -7.17 -0.20 -18.16
N ASP A 206 -7.03 0.49 -17.03
CA ASP A 206 -7.30 1.92 -16.93
C ASP A 206 -6.00 2.74 -16.94
N VAL A 207 -6.15 4.06 -17.08
CA VAL A 207 -5.04 5.02 -17.03
C VAL A 207 -4.26 4.90 -15.73
N LYS A 208 -4.97 4.69 -14.61
CA LYS A 208 -4.39 4.56 -13.28
C LYS A 208 -3.46 3.35 -13.17
N SER A 209 -3.86 2.20 -13.71
CA SER A 209 -3.06 0.98 -13.78
C SER A 209 -1.77 1.22 -14.57
N ILE A 210 -1.85 1.91 -15.72
CA ILE A 210 -0.69 2.24 -16.54
C ILE A 210 0.26 3.18 -15.82
N LYS A 211 -0.24 4.30 -15.29
CA LYS A 211 0.54 5.25 -14.48
C LYS A 211 1.28 4.51 -13.37
N THR A 212 0.57 3.66 -12.61
CA THR A 212 1.15 2.87 -11.52
C THR A 212 2.26 1.93 -12.00
N LYS A 213 2.00 1.18 -13.08
CA LYS A 213 2.94 0.21 -13.66
C LYS A 213 4.22 0.88 -14.15
N LEU A 214 4.09 2.01 -14.85
CA LEU A 214 5.24 2.72 -15.43
C LEU A 214 6.05 3.50 -14.40
N ILE A 215 5.38 4.14 -13.44
CA ILE A 215 6.03 4.95 -12.40
C ILE A 215 6.83 4.09 -11.40
N ARG A 216 6.26 2.94 -10.98
CA ARG A 216 6.77 2.18 -9.83
C ARG A 216 8.28 1.89 -9.91
N PRO A 217 8.86 1.40 -11.04
CA PRO A 217 10.29 1.11 -11.12
C PRO A 217 11.16 2.37 -10.93
N PHE A 218 10.78 3.49 -11.52
CA PHE A 218 11.55 4.73 -11.36
C PHE A 218 11.44 5.30 -9.95
N TYR A 219 10.26 5.23 -9.33
CA TYR A 219 10.09 5.63 -7.95
C TYR A 219 11.01 4.83 -7.01
N GLN A 220 11.06 3.49 -7.18
CA GLN A 220 11.94 2.63 -6.39
C GLN A 220 13.41 3.00 -6.56
N LEU A 221 13.84 3.31 -7.79
CA LEU A 221 15.18 3.79 -8.07
C LEU A 221 15.46 5.14 -7.40
N ASN A 222 14.52 6.08 -7.45
CA ASN A 222 14.65 7.38 -6.79
C ASN A 222 14.74 7.25 -5.26
N LEU A 223 13.99 6.35 -4.65
CA LEU A 223 14.09 6.08 -3.21
C LEU A 223 15.49 5.53 -2.83
N GLN A 224 16.05 4.65 -3.65
CA GLN A 224 17.41 4.12 -3.45
C GLN A 224 18.46 5.23 -3.60
N ASN A 225 18.36 6.05 -4.64
CA ASN A 225 19.25 7.18 -4.88
C ASN A 225 19.15 8.21 -3.75
N TYR A 226 17.93 8.53 -3.32
CA TYR A 226 17.68 9.40 -2.17
C TYR A 226 18.35 8.86 -0.91
N SER A 227 18.15 7.58 -0.57
CA SER A 227 18.78 6.97 0.60
C SER A 227 20.31 7.07 0.55
N LYS A 228 20.91 6.89 -0.63
CA LYS A 228 22.36 6.99 -0.83
C LYS A 228 22.85 8.43 -0.63
N GLU A 229 22.23 9.38 -1.32
CA GLU A 229 22.65 10.79 -1.24
C GLU A 229 22.39 11.38 0.15
N TYR A 230 21.29 10.98 0.82
CA TYR A 230 21.04 11.33 2.21
C TYR A 230 22.16 10.86 3.13
N LYS A 231 22.65 9.62 2.95
CA LYS A 231 23.80 9.09 3.71
C LYS A 231 25.07 9.90 3.42
N GLU A 232 25.31 10.30 2.17
CA GLU A 232 26.45 11.16 1.82
C GLU A 232 26.37 12.54 2.49
N LYS A 233 25.18 13.15 2.54
CA LYS A 233 24.93 14.40 3.27
C LYS A 233 25.16 14.24 4.77
N LEU A 234 24.82 13.09 5.36
CA LEU A 234 25.13 12.79 6.76
C LEU A 234 26.65 12.80 7.03
N TYR A 235 27.48 12.22 6.17
CA TYR A 235 28.95 12.30 6.32
C TYR A 235 29.49 13.74 6.19
N GLN A 236 28.83 14.58 5.41
CA GLN A 236 29.22 15.99 5.24
C GLN A 236 28.83 16.85 6.45
N TYR A 237 27.65 16.62 7.02
CA TYR A 237 27.03 17.52 7.99
C TYR A 237 27.06 17.00 9.44
N GLY A 238 27.21 15.69 9.65
CA GLY A 238 26.96 15.04 10.94
C GLY A 238 25.46 14.82 11.23
N LEU A 239 25.14 14.30 12.42
CA LEU A 239 23.75 14.11 12.88
C LEU A 239 23.07 15.39 13.38
N ASP A 240 23.85 16.42 13.73
CA ASP A 240 23.32 17.69 14.25
C ASP A 240 23.13 18.69 13.10
N PHE A 241 21.88 18.81 12.65
CA PHE A 241 21.55 19.62 11.49
C PHE A 241 21.15 21.04 11.87
N THR A 242 21.85 22.01 11.27
CA THR A 242 21.41 23.42 11.24
C THR A 242 20.09 23.57 10.46
N GLU A 243 19.39 24.70 10.60
CA GLU A 243 18.20 24.98 9.78
C GLU A 243 18.50 24.94 8.28
N ASN A 244 19.67 25.44 7.88
CA ASN A 244 20.09 25.39 6.48
C ASN A 244 20.27 23.95 5.98
N HIS A 245 20.85 23.06 6.81
CA HIS A 245 20.96 21.64 6.45
C HIS A 245 19.58 20.97 6.33
N LYS A 246 18.64 21.30 7.22
CA LYS A 246 17.26 20.76 7.13
C LYS A 246 16.60 21.18 5.83
N PHE A 247 16.73 22.44 5.43
CA PHE A 247 16.20 22.93 4.15
C PHE A 247 16.82 22.20 2.94
N GLU A 248 18.14 21.99 2.94
CA GLU A 248 18.81 21.24 1.87
C GLU A 248 18.35 19.76 1.82
N LEU A 249 18.09 19.12 2.95
CA LEU A 249 17.55 17.75 2.99
C LEU A 249 16.09 17.69 2.50
N GLU A 250 15.27 18.71 2.79
CA GLU A 250 13.93 18.81 2.21
C GLU A 250 13.97 19.03 0.70
N ARG A 251 14.89 19.87 0.22
CA ARG A 251 15.16 20.06 -1.19
C ARG A 251 15.61 18.77 -1.86
N LEU A 252 16.44 17.98 -1.19
CA LEU A 252 16.87 16.66 -1.66
C LEU A 252 15.67 15.72 -1.89
N ARG A 253 14.74 15.62 -0.94
CA ARG A 253 13.48 14.86 -1.14
C ARG A 253 12.71 15.35 -2.36
N SER A 254 12.62 16.67 -2.54
CA SER A 254 11.94 17.28 -3.69
C SER A 254 12.63 16.96 -5.01
N ASN A 255 13.96 16.99 -5.06
CA ASN A 255 14.76 16.70 -6.26
C ASN A 255 14.57 15.26 -6.74
N PHE A 256 14.20 14.33 -5.86
CA PHE A 256 13.87 12.96 -6.22
C PHE A 256 12.37 12.71 -6.44
N GLY A 257 11.52 13.75 -6.35
CA GLY A 257 10.07 13.62 -6.53
C GLY A 257 9.38 12.85 -5.40
N LEU A 258 10.01 12.77 -4.22
CA LEU A 258 9.54 11.94 -3.10
C LEU A 258 8.65 12.72 -2.12
N THR A 259 8.07 13.85 -2.53
CA THR A 259 7.17 14.62 -1.66
C THR A 259 5.72 14.22 -1.87
N CYS A 260 4.92 14.26 -0.80
CA CYS A 260 3.48 14.05 -0.87
C CYS A 260 2.78 14.96 -1.90
N THR A 261 3.27 16.20 -2.07
CA THR A 261 2.73 17.14 -3.06
C THR A 261 2.93 16.65 -4.50
N HIS A 262 4.12 16.14 -4.82
CA HIS A 262 4.40 15.61 -6.15
C HIS A 262 3.60 14.33 -6.43
N LEU A 263 3.54 13.41 -5.46
CA LEU A 263 2.75 12.18 -5.59
C LEU A 263 1.25 12.44 -5.80
N LYS A 264 0.69 13.46 -5.14
CA LYS A 264 -0.71 13.88 -5.34
C LYS A 264 -0.97 14.41 -6.75
N LYS A 265 -0.03 15.16 -7.34
CA LYS A 265 -0.17 15.70 -8.71
C LYS A 265 -0.26 14.60 -9.78
N LEU A 266 0.35 13.44 -9.53
CA LEU A 266 0.30 12.30 -10.45
C LEU A 266 -1.02 11.50 -10.37
N ASP A 267 -1.89 11.82 -9.40
CA ASP A 267 -3.19 11.16 -9.17
C ASP A 267 -3.11 9.62 -9.05
N VAL A 268 -2.05 9.11 -8.42
CA VAL A 268 -1.84 7.66 -8.23
C VAL A 268 -2.15 7.26 -6.78
N LEU A 269 -3.38 6.80 -6.51
CA LEU A 269 -3.79 6.36 -5.16
C LEU A 269 -3.11 5.04 -4.71
N GLY A 270 -2.19 5.12 -3.75
CA GLY A 270 -2.55 4.89 -2.34
C GLY A 270 -2.25 3.54 -1.65
N GLN A 271 -1.86 2.46 -2.33
CA GLN A 271 -1.52 1.19 -1.64
C GLN A 271 -0.12 0.64 -1.95
N PHE A 272 0.52 1.12 -3.01
CA PHE A 272 1.78 0.56 -3.50
C PHE A 272 2.95 1.53 -3.51
N PHE A 273 2.73 2.77 -3.05
CA PHE A 273 3.77 3.76 -2.90
C PHE A 273 4.11 3.91 -1.42
N PRO A 274 5.39 4.08 -1.08
CA PRO A 274 5.75 4.33 0.30
C PRO A 274 5.15 5.65 0.77
N THR A 275 4.59 5.60 1.95
CA THR A 275 4.02 6.71 2.70
C THR A 275 5.13 7.62 3.23
N GLU A 276 4.78 8.78 3.78
CA GLU A 276 5.72 9.59 4.59
C GLU A 276 6.40 8.76 5.70
N ALA A 277 5.72 7.73 6.21
CA ALA A 277 6.30 6.84 7.22
C ALA A 277 7.47 6.01 6.66
N ASP A 278 7.41 5.61 5.39
CA ASP A 278 8.48 4.84 4.75
C ASP A 278 9.69 5.72 4.44
N LEU A 279 9.47 6.97 4.00
CA LEU A 279 10.55 7.96 3.85
C LEU A 279 11.21 8.25 5.19
N PHE A 280 10.41 8.43 6.24
CA PHE A 280 10.91 8.58 7.60
C PHE A 280 11.73 7.34 8.04
N ALA A 281 11.28 6.13 7.72
CA ALA A 281 12.00 4.90 8.02
C ALA A 281 13.35 4.83 7.30
N VAL A 282 13.42 5.21 6.02
CA VAL A 282 14.68 5.29 5.26
C VAL A 282 15.65 6.25 5.93
N GLU A 283 15.21 7.46 6.27
CA GLU A 283 16.07 8.45 6.90
C GLU A 283 16.52 8.06 8.30
N LYS A 284 15.60 7.49 9.09
CA LYS A 284 15.90 6.94 10.41
C LYS A 284 17.00 5.88 10.29
N THR A 285 16.81 4.91 9.39
CA THR A 285 17.77 3.83 9.14
C THR A 285 19.13 4.37 8.70
N ALA A 286 19.15 5.36 7.79
CA ALA A 286 20.39 5.98 7.33
C ALA A 286 21.13 6.69 8.46
N LYS A 287 20.42 7.41 9.35
CA LYS A 287 20.99 8.07 10.54
C LYS A 287 21.57 7.05 11.51
N GLU A 288 20.85 5.97 11.78
CA GLU A 288 21.28 4.91 12.70
C GLU A 288 22.55 4.20 12.19
N LEU A 289 22.61 3.88 10.90
CA LEU A 289 23.79 3.28 10.28
C LEU A 289 25.00 4.23 10.29
N PHE A 290 24.79 5.50 9.91
CA PHE A 290 25.84 6.51 9.96
C PHE A 290 26.37 6.68 11.39
N TYR A 291 25.48 6.75 12.39
CA TYR A 291 25.87 6.83 13.79
C TYR A 291 26.80 5.70 14.22
N ALA A 292 26.41 4.46 13.90
CA ALA A 292 27.16 3.28 14.29
C ALA A 292 28.56 3.25 13.64
N GLU A 293 28.65 3.55 12.34
CA GLU A 293 29.91 3.59 11.60
C GLU A 293 30.86 4.67 12.10
N SER A 294 30.31 5.84 12.40
CA SER A 294 31.07 6.98 12.92
C SER A 294 31.63 6.76 14.31
N LEU A 295 30.81 6.22 15.22
CA LEU A 295 31.24 5.88 16.57
C LEU A 295 32.36 4.83 16.57
N GLU A 296 32.29 3.85 15.66
CA GLU A 296 33.34 2.86 15.47
C GLU A 296 34.67 3.49 15.05
N CYS A 297 34.63 4.36 14.03
CA CYS A 297 35.82 5.05 13.53
C CYS A 297 36.52 5.82 14.66
N TYR A 298 35.75 6.51 15.50
CA TYR A 298 36.31 7.26 16.63
C TYR A 298 37.13 6.41 17.59
N VAL A 299 36.59 5.27 18.03
CA VAL A 299 37.31 4.44 19.02
C VAL A 299 38.55 3.79 18.43
N GLN A 300 38.55 3.46 17.14
CA GLN A 300 39.78 3.02 16.48
C GLN A 300 40.85 4.11 16.52
N GLU A 301 40.48 5.39 16.41
CA GLU A 301 41.46 6.48 16.45
C GLU A 301 41.89 6.77 17.88
N PHE A 302 40.94 6.77 18.81
CA PHE A 302 41.21 6.92 20.24
C PHE A 302 42.15 5.83 20.76
N LYS A 303 41.99 4.59 20.28
CA LYS A 303 42.93 3.49 20.52
C LYS A 303 44.33 3.85 20.05
N ARG A 304 44.47 4.21 18.77
CA ARG A 304 45.77 4.52 18.16
C ARG A 304 46.46 5.62 18.94
N GLU A 305 45.71 6.61 19.40
CA GLU A 305 46.22 7.69 20.24
C GLU A 305 46.73 7.19 21.60
N ILE A 306 45.93 6.39 22.33
CA ILE A 306 46.35 5.77 23.60
C ILE A 306 47.60 4.89 23.41
N GLU A 307 47.61 4.02 22.39
CA GLU A 307 48.74 3.13 22.11
C GLU A 307 50.01 3.89 21.70
N SER A 308 49.86 5.10 21.14
CA SER A 308 50.98 5.97 20.79
C SER A 308 51.58 6.76 21.96
N ASN A 309 51.05 6.63 23.19
CA ASN A 309 51.53 7.32 24.41
C ASN A 309 51.54 8.87 24.31
N LEU A 310 50.64 9.46 23.50
CA LEU A 310 50.50 10.91 23.44
C LEU A 310 49.83 11.41 24.75
N TYR A 311 50.49 12.33 25.46
CA TYR A 311 49.99 12.90 26.73
C TYR A 311 48.72 13.74 26.52
N PHE A 312 47.73 13.52 27.39
CA PHE A 312 46.33 13.95 27.27
C PHE A 312 45.99 15.34 27.82
N GLU A 313 46.95 16.25 28.00
CA GLU A 313 46.68 17.43 28.83
C GLU A 313 45.79 18.52 28.20
N ASP A 314 45.52 18.52 26.88
CA ASP A 314 44.67 19.58 26.27
C ASP A 314 44.01 19.22 24.91
N GLN A 315 43.61 17.97 24.69
CA GLN A 315 43.06 17.49 23.39
C GLN A 315 41.51 17.38 23.35
N ASP A 316 40.81 17.48 24.48
CA ASP A 316 39.33 17.45 24.55
C ASP A 316 38.67 18.51 23.65
N SER A 317 39.37 19.61 23.35
CA SER A 317 38.92 20.65 22.42
C SER A 317 39.15 20.30 20.94
N LYS A 318 40.20 19.51 20.63
CA LYS A 318 40.62 19.19 19.25
C LYS A 318 39.87 18.00 18.65
N LEU A 319 39.47 17.02 19.47
CA LEU A 319 38.68 15.88 19.00
C LEU A 319 37.18 16.22 18.88
N LYS A 320 36.68 17.19 19.63
CA LYS A 320 35.25 17.52 19.67
C LYS A 320 34.66 17.91 18.30
N GLU A 321 35.38 18.71 17.53
CA GLU A 321 34.90 19.20 16.23
C GLU A 321 34.90 18.09 15.14
N PRO A 322 35.97 17.27 14.98
CA PRO A 322 35.92 16.06 14.15
C PRO A 322 34.82 15.08 14.57
N LEU A 323 34.59 14.90 15.88
CA LEU A 323 33.62 13.93 16.39
C LEU A 323 32.17 14.35 16.19
N GLN A 324 31.90 15.65 16.27
CA GLN A 324 30.60 16.21 15.88
C GLN A 324 30.35 16.05 14.38
N LYS A 325 31.39 16.20 13.53
CA LYS A 325 31.28 15.95 12.08
C LYS A 325 31.01 14.48 11.76
N LEU A 326 31.53 13.56 12.59
CA LEU A 326 31.17 12.15 12.54
C LEU A 326 29.74 11.90 13.10
N GLY A 327 29.04 12.90 13.63
CA GLY A 327 27.68 12.77 14.13
C GLY A 327 27.55 11.93 15.40
N ILE A 328 28.63 11.77 16.16
CA ILE A 328 28.61 11.04 17.42
C ILE A 328 28.03 11.94 18.51
N ARG A 329 27.16 11.41 19.37
CA ARG A 329 26.59 12.17 20.49
C ARG A 329 27.66 12.40 21.56
N SER A 330 27.67 13.62 22.12
CA SER A 330 28.65 14.00 23.15
C SER A 330 28.53 13.15 24.43
N GLU A 331 27.33 12.65 24.76
CA GLU A 331 27.18 11.76 25.92
C GLU A 331 27.85 10.40 25.69
N ASP A 332 27.67 9.81 24.51
CA ASP A 332 28.20 8.48 24.17
C ASP A 332 29.72 8.48 24.13
N ILE A 333 30.34 9.55 23.61
CA ILE A 333 31.80 9.74 23.64
C ILE A 333 32.32 9.70 25.07
N LYS A 334 31.73 10.50 25.97
CA LYS A 334 32.18 10.59 27.37
C LYS A 334 32.10 9.24 28.08
N VAL A 335 31.04 8.47 27.82
CA VAL A 335 30.87 7.13 28.38
C VAL A 335 32.00 6.22 27.87
N VAL A 336 32.25 6.19 26.57
CA VAL A 336 33.25 5.32 25.96
C VAL A 336 34.68 5.69 26.40
N GLU A 337 35.05 6.97 26.38
CA GLU A 337 36.35 7.45 26.87
C GLU A 337 36.56 7.10 28.34
N GLY A 338 35.55 7.37 29.17
CA GLY A 338 35.60 7.06 30.60
C GLY A 338 35.82 5.58 30.86
N LEU A 339 35.22 4.70 30.07
CA LEU A 339 35.42 3.25 30.19
C LEU A 339 36.84 2.85 29.82
N ILE A 340 37.33 3.29 28.67
CA ILE A 340 38.67 2.92 28.17
C ILE A 340 39.76 3.47 29.08
N ARG A 341 39.65 4.73 29.54
CA ARG A 341 40.64 5.36 30.44
C ARG A 341 40.74 4.65 31.79
N ASN A 342 39.60 4.26 32.36
CA ASN A 342 39.56 3.61 33.67
C ASN A 342 40.02 2.14 33.61
N ASN A 343 40.09 1.54 32.43
CA ASN A 343 40.43 0.13 32.28
C ASN A 343 41.03 -0.19 30.91
N TRP A 344 42.25 0.25 30.64
CA TRP A 344 42.86 0.20 29.29
C TRP A 344 42.82 -1.20 28.63
N GLU A 345 42.84 -2.26 29.43
CA GLU A 345 42.77 -3.64 28.96
C GLU A 345 41.47 -3.94 28.20
N ILE A 346 40.39 -3.17 28.38
CA ILE A 346 39.12 -3.39 27.66
C ILE A 346 39.08 -2.77 26.28
N GLY A 347 40.06 -1.93 25.92
CA GLY A 347 40.06 -1.25 24.63
C GLY A 347 39.85 -2.26 23.50
N HIS A 348 40.53 -3.42 23.59
CA HIS A 348 40.46 -4.48 22.58
C HIS A 348 39.04 -4.98 22.27
N LEU A 349 38.13 -4.91 23.25
CA LEU A 349 36.75 -5.38 23.14
C LEU A 349 35.88 -4.46 22.28
N PHE A 350 36.29 -3.20 22.11
CA PHE A 350 35.64 -2.22 21.25
C PHE A 350 36.23 -2.20 19.83
N TYR A 351 36.98 -3.22 19.37
CA TYR A 351 37.55 -3.21 18.01
C TYR A 351 36.97 -4.27 17.06
N GLU A 352 36.20 -5.24 17.54
CA GLU A 352 35.65 -6.33 16.71
C GLU A 352 34.21 -6.05 16.27
N ARG A 353 34.04 -5.40 15.10
CA ARG A 353 32.73 -5.00 14.52
C ARG A 353 31.85 -6.17 14.11
N ASP A 354 32.41 -7.08 13.32
CA ASP A 354 31.65 -8.13 12.63
C ASP A 354 31.45 -9.39 13.49
N SER A 355 31.84 -9.35 14.77
CA SER A 355 31.53 -10.42 15.70
C SER A 355 30.07 -10.31 16.17
N ASP A 356 29.42 -11.45 16.42
CA ASP A 356 28.10 -11.53 17.06
C ASP A 356 28.12 -11.08 18.53
N THR A 357 29.27 -10.61 19.00
CA THR A 357 29.62 -10.31 20.40
C THR A 357 30.32 -8.96 20.52
N SER A 358 29.96 -8.03 19.64
CA SER A 358 30.60 -6.73 19.59
C SER A 358 30.03 -5.81 20.68
N TYR A 359 30.90 -5.23 21.51
CA TYR A 359 30.50 -4.15 22.42
C TYR A 359 29.93 -2.94 21.66
N TRP A 360 30.21 -2.82 20.35
CA TRP A 360 29.62 -1.80 19.48
C TRP A 360 28.13 -1.93 19.31
N LYS A 361 27.71 -3.14 18.93
CA LYS A 361 26.30 -3.45 18.75
C LYS A 361 25.56 -3.17 20.06
N LEU A 362 26.18 -3.49 21.21
CA LEU A 362 25.63 -3.22 22.53
C LEU A 362 25.46 -1.72 22.82
N ILE A 363 26.51 -0.91 22.63
CA ILE A 363 26.42 0.55 22.83
C ILE A 363 25.31 1.14 21.95
N ASN A 364 25.28 0.76 20.67
CA ASN A 364 24.28 1.28 19.74
C ASN A 364 22.85 0.91 20.20
N ALA A 365 22.61 -0.36 20.54
CA ALA A 365 21.30 -0.80 21.04
C ALA A 365 20.90 -0.08 22.33
N LEU A 366 21.82 0.08 23.29
CA LEU A 366 21.55 0.81 24.54
C LEU A 366 21.22 2.28 24.29
N ALA A 367 21.97 2.93 23.42
CA ALA A 367 21.84 4.35 23.16
C ALA A 367 20.60 4.69 22.30
N GLN A 368 20.10 3.72 21.54
CA GLN A 368 18.80 3.76 20.85
C GLN A 368 17.62 3.29 21.71
N CYS A 369 17.86 2.94 22.99
CA CYS A 369 16.86 2.38 23.90
C CYS A 369 16.23 1.06 23.39
N GLU A 370 16.95 0.30 22.56
CA GLU A 370 16.58 -1.03 22.09
C GLU A 370 16.97 -2.08 23.13
N TRP A 371 16.35 -2.00 24.31
CA TRP A 371 16.74 -2.76 25.50
C TRP A 371 16.73 -4.28 25.31
N GLN A 372 15.84 -4.80 24.47
CA GLN A 372 15.77 -6.24 24.18
C GLN A 372 16.97 -6.73 23.35
N GLU A 373 17.39 -5.94 22.37
CA GLU A 373 18.55 -6.23 21.55
C GLU A 373 19.83 -6.09 22.38
N ALA A 374 19.91 -5.03 23.19
CA ALA A 374 21.01 -4.84 24.14
C ALA A 374 21.16 -6.01 25.12
N ASP A 375 20.06 -6.57 25.63
CA ASP A 375 20.08 -7.75 26.51
C ASP A 375 20.62 -8.99 25.80
N ALA A 376 20.14 -9.24 24.58
CA ALA A 376 20.60 -10.35 23.74
C ALA A 376 22.10 -10.24 23.41
N LEU A 377 22.57 -9.05 23.05
CA LEU A 377 23.98 -8.76 22.78
C LEU A 377 24.86 -8.89 24.02
N THR A 378 24.39 -8.40 25.17
CA THR A 378 25.07 -8.58 26.47
C THR A 378 25.30 -10.05 26.76
N ARG A 379 24.29 -10.89 26.54
CA ARG A 379 24.43 -12.34 26.71
C ARG A 379 25.40 -12.96 25.71
N ALA A 380 25.35 -12.55 24.45
CA ALA A 380 26.29 -13.05 23.44
C ALA A 380 27.74 -12.72 23.82
N ILE A 381 28.00 -11.50 24.29
CA ILE A 381 29.29 -11.06 24.82
C ILE A 381 29.72 -11.94 26.01
N LEU A 382 28.86 -12.13 27.01
CA LEU A 382 29.16 -12.96 28.18
C LEU A 382 29.51 -14.41 27.79
N LEU A 383 28.78 -15.00 26.82
CA LEU A 383 29.06 -16.36 26.34
C LEU A 383 30.42 -16.47 25.66
N LYS A 384 30.83 -15.46 24.88
CA LYS A 384 32.16 -15.44 24.26
C LYS A 384 33.25 -15.29 25.28
N LEU A 385 33.10 -14.37 26.23
CA LEU A 385 34.08 -14.17 27.30
C LEU A 385 34.26 -15.42 28.16
N ALA A 386 33.18 -16.19 28.33
CA ALA A 386 33.21 -17.48 29.00
C ALA A 386 33.87 -18.62 28.20
N GLY A 387 34.24 -18.38 26.93
CA GLY A 387 34.73 -19.40 26.00
C GLY A 387 33.70 -20.47 25.66
N ALA A 388 32.40 -20.15 25.81
CA ALA A 388 31.29 -21.10 25.70
C ALA A 388 30.73 -21.21 24.27
N SER A 389 31.62 -21.27 23.28
CA SER A 389 31.27 -21.39 21.86
C SER A 389 30.50 -22.71 21.61
N GLY A 390 29.16 -22.63 21.48
CA GLY A 390 28.32 -23.74 21.01
C GLY A 390 27.38 -24.42 22.03
N LYS A 391 27.50 -24.19 23.35
CA LYS A 391 26.57 -24.77 24.34
C LYS A 391 25.45 -23.83 24.79
N GLY A 392 25.60 -22.53 24.54
CA GLY A 392 24.57 -21.51 24.80
C GLY A 392 24.13 -21.39 26.27
N LEU A 393 24.97 -21.82 27.21
CA LEU A 393 24.67 -21.84 28.64
C LEU A 393 25.85 -21.23 29.43
N LEU A 394 25.56 -20.30 30.34
CA LEU A 394 26.50 -19.78 31.32
C LEU A 394 26.41 -20.62 32.60
N ASP A 395 27.13 -21.75 32.64
CA ASP A 395 27.31 -22.52 33.86
C ASP A 395 28.38 -21.90 34.78
N LYS A 396 28.53 -22.44 35.99
CA LYS A 396 29.42 -21.88 37.01
C LYS A 396 30.87 -21.78 36.52
N GLU A 397 31.36 -22.82 35.85
CA GLU A 397 32.74 -22.91 35.36
C GLU A 397 32.99 -21.94 34.19
N ALA A 398 32.00 -21.76 33.32
CA ALA A 398 32.04 -20.80 32.22
C ALA A 398 32.06 -19.35 32.74
N ILE A 399 31.21 -19.05 33.72
CA ILE A 399 31.16 -17.74 34.38
C ILE A 399 32.51 -17.37 34.98
N GLU A 400 33.17 -18.28 35.71
CA GLU A 400 34.46 -18.02 36.40
C GLU A 400 35.60 -17.62 35.46
N LYS A 401 35.45 -17.84 34.14
CA LYS A 401 36.42 -17.41 33.11
C LYS A 401 36.24 -15.96 32.67
N ILE A 402 35.07 -15.36 32.91
CA ILE A 402 34.78 -13.98 32.52
C ILE A 402 35.58 -13.05 33.43
N SER A 403 36.32 -12.09 32.86
CA SER A 403 37.11 -11.19 33.68
C SER A 403 36.24 -10.24 34.51
N ALA A 404 36.74 -9.85 35.68
CA ALA A 404 36.15 -8.81 36.52
C ALA A 404 35.93 -7.50 35.73
N THR A 405 36.93 -7.17 34.93
CA THR A 405 37.00 -6.04 34.03
C THR A 405 35.87 -6.03 32.99
N ASP A 406 35.58 -7.16 32.36
CA ASP A 406 34.49 -7.27 31.39
C ASP A 406 33.12 -7.04 32.02
N VAL A 407 32.87 -7.69 33.16
CA VAL A 407 31.59 -7.56 33.88
C VAL A 407 31.39 -6.11 34.34
N TYR A 408 32.46 -5.44 34.76
CA TYR A 408 32.44 -4.01 35.09
C TYR A 408 32.01 -3.17 33.89
N THR A 409 32.62 -3.39 32.72
CA THR A 409 32.32 -2.63 31.50
C THR A 409 30.86 -2.79 31.08
N LEU A 410 30.37 -4.03 31.05
CA LEU A 410 28.96 -4.31 30.77
C LEU A 410 28.05 -3.62 31.78
N ASP A 411 28.36 -3.72 33.07
CA ASP A 411 27.57 -3.05 34.12
C ASP A 411 27.50 -1.54 33.91
N ARG A 412 28.64 -0.89 33.68
CA ARG A 412 28.72 0.55 33.51
C ARG A 412 27.97 1.03 32.28
N LEU A 413 28.07 0.32 31.15
CA LEU A 413 27.26 0.63 29.97
C LEU A 413 25.76 0.62 30.30
N TRP A 414 25.28 -0.45 30.95
CA TRP A 414 23.87 -0.55 31.36
C TRP A 414 23.47 0.56 32.34
N VAL A 415 24.30 0.86 33.33
CA VAL A 415 24.04 1.90 34.33
C VAL A 415 23.95 3.28 33.69
N GLU A 416 24.92 3.66 32.85
CA GLU A 416 24.95 4.99 32.22
C GLU A 416 23.74 5.21 31.30
N TYR A 417 23.50 4.29 30.36
CA TYR A 417 22.42 4.43 29.38
C TYR A 417 21.02 4.35 30.01
N SER A 418 20.87 3.62 31.13
CA SER A 418 19.60 3.51 31.85
C SER A 418 19.40 4.57 32.93
N LYS A 419 20.33 5.52 33.10
CA LYS A 419 20.33 6.51 34.18
C LYS A 419 20.27 5.86 35.57
N GLY A 420 21.07 4.81 35.77
CA GLY A 420 21.22 4.10 37.02
C GLY A 420 20.16 3.04 37.33
N ARG A 421 19.22 2.77 36.41
CA ARG A 421 18.11 1.84 36.65
C ARG A 421 18.43 0.38 36.41
N PHE A 422 19.31 0.10 35.46
CA PHE A 422 19.66 -1.23 34.99
C PHE A 422 21.16 -1.45 35.15
N GLY A 423 21.57 -2.72 35.30
CA GLY A 423 22.96 -3.10 35.58
C GLY A 423 23.06 -4.24 36.59
N PHE A 424 24.18 -4.97 36.51
CA PHE A 424 24.53 -6.04 37.45
C PHE A 424 24.79 -5.50 38.87
N SER A 425 25.32 -4.30 39.01
CA SER A 425 25.52 -3.61 40.29
C SER A 425 24.19 -3.22 40.92
N VAL A 426 23.23 -2.78 40.10
CA VAL A 426 21.87 -2.49 40.53
C VAL A 426 21.18 -3.78 41.02
N GLN A 427 21.30 -4.87 40.25
CA GLN A 427 20.83 -6.19 40.68
C GLN A 427 21.49 -6.65 41.98
N LYS A 428 22.81 -6.47 42.14
CA LYS A 428 23.54 -6.80 43.38
C LYS A 428 22.98 -6.04 44.58
N ARG A 429 22.76 -4.74 44.43
CA ARG A 429 22.17 -3.89 45.48
C ARG A 429 20.79 -4.40 45.88
N ILE A 430 19.90 -4.62 44.91
CA ILE A 430 18.54 -5.12 45.14
C ILE A 430 18.55 -6.50 45.81
N PHE A 431 19.44 -7.39 45.38
CA PHE A 431 19.58 -8.73 45.95
C PHE A 431 19.97 -8.68 47.44
N ASN A 432 20.83 -7.74 47.82
CA ASN A 432 21.18 -7.51 49.22
C ASN A 432 20.04 -6.88 50.02
N GLU A 433 19.30 -5.93 49.44
CA GLU A 433 18.14 -5.31 50.09
C GLU A 433 17.05 -6.32 50.47
N VAL A 434 16.85 -7.36 49.64
CA VAL A 434 15.90 -8.45 49.93
C VAL A 434 16.51 -9.59 50.75
N LYS A 435 17.61 -9.34 51.45
CA LYS A 435 18.33 -10.32 52.30
C LYS A 435 18.68 -11.61 51.54
N GLN A 436 19.00 -11.49 50.25
CA GLN A 436 19.37 -12.59 49.37
C GLN A 436 18.25 -13.64 49.15
N GLU A 437 17.00 -13.26 49.40
CA GLU A 437 15.83 -14.11 49.14
C GLU A 437 15.49 -14.10 47.64
N ARG A 438 15.77 -15.22 46.97
CA ARG A 438 15.66 -15.37 45.50
C ARG A 438 14.29 -15.01 44.93
N GLN A 439 13.21 -15.43 45.61
CA GLN A 439 11.84 -15.16 45.17
C GLN A 439 11.51 -13.67 45.28
N LYS A 440 11.86 -13.04 46.41
CA LYS A 440 11.66 -11.59 46.62
C LYS A 440 12.49 -10.76 45.63
N PHE A 441 13.69 -11.21 45.30
CA PHE A 441 14.50 -10.58 44.25
C PHE A 441 13.78 -10.65 42.90
N ALA A 442 13.39 -11.85 42.46
CA ALA A 442 12.72 -12.06 41.18
C ALA A 442 11.41 -11.24 41.07
N GLU A 443 10.66 -11.11 42.15
CA GLU A 443 9.48 -10.24 42.21
C GLU A 443 9.85 -8.75 42.10
N LYS A 444 10.87 -8.31 42.83
CA LYS A 444 11.29 -6.91 42.88
C LYS A 444 11.89 -6.41 41.56
N VAL A 445 12.66 -7.26 40.87
CA VAL A 445 13.17 -6.95 39.52
C VAL A 445 12.15 -7.26 38.42
N GLY A 446 10.97 -7.79 38.73
CA GLY A 446 9.89 -8.01 37.76
C GLY A 446 10.03 -9.26 36.87
N TRP A 447 10.83 -10.23 37.29
CA TRP A 447 11.05 -11.52 36.61
C TRP A 447 10.04 -12.59 36.98
N SER A 448 9.38 -12.42 38.12
CA SER A 448 8.23 -13.23 38.51
C SER A 448 7.11 -12.35 39.05
N ASP A 449 5.87 -12.80 38.90
CA ASP A 449 4.75 -12.21 39.63
C ASP A 449 4.82 -12.60 41.11
N LYS A 450 4.13 -11.82 41.96
CA LYS A 450 4.05 -12.07 43.41
C LYS A 450 3.58 -13.49 43.67
N ALA A 451 4.28 -14.21 44.54
CA ALA A 451 3.91 -15.57 44.91
C ALA A 451 2.50 -15.61 45.54
N GLY A 452 1.57 -16.29 44.85
CA GLY A 452 0.25 -16.64 45.38
C GLY A 452 0.28 -17.91 46.25
N LEU A 453 -0.89 -18.45 46.59
CA LEU A 453 -1.10 -19.65 47.44
C LEU A 453 -0.29 -20.90 47.04
N LEU A 454 0.19 -20.99 45.79
CA LEU A 454 0.99 -22.11 45.27
C LEU A 454 2.51 -21.85 45.26
N GLY A 455 3.00 -20.90 46.07
CA GLY A 455 4.43 -20.77 46.38
C GLY A 455 5.33 -20.35 45.21
N GLY A 456 4.80 -19.64 44.21
CA GLY A 456 5.60 -19.05 43.13
C GLY A 456 6.15 -20.05 42.09
N MET A 457 5.74 -21.32 42.13
CA MET A 457 6.27 -22.36 41.22
C MET A 457 5.99 -22.08 39.72
N PHE A 458 4.93 -21.32 39.41
CA PHE A 458 4.50 -20.97 38.05
C PHE A 458 4.51 -19.47 37.75
N SER A 459 5.06 -18.61 38.63
CA SER A 459 4.99 -17.15 38.46
C SER A 459 6.12 -16.55 37.61
N TRP A 460 6.97 -17.37 36.99
CA TRP A 460 8.09 -16.91 36.16
C TRP A 460 7.61 -16.39 34.81
N LYS A 461 8.05 -15.18 34.44
CA LYS A 461 7.76 -14.63 33.13
C LYS A 461 8.71 -15.24 32.10
N PRO A 462 8.20 -15.71 30.93
CA PRO A 462 9.07 -16.07 29.83
C PRO A 462 9.75 -14.81 29.26
N TYR A 463 10.95 -14.96 28.70
CA TYR A 463 11.77 -13.83 28.19
C TYR A 463 10.99 -12.91 27.26
N ASN A 464 10.21 -13.48 26.33
CA ASN A 464 9.37 -12.73 25.37
C ASN A 464 8.16 -12.00 25.99
N LYS A 465 7.95 -12.11 27.31
CA LYS A 465 6.91 -11.40 28.07
C LYS A 465 7.49 -10.41 29.10
N LEU A 466 8.80 -10.19 29.08
CA LEU A 466 9.46 -9.18 29.90
C LEU A 466 9.25 -7.77 29.35
N ASN A 467 9.47 -6.77 30.20
CA ASN A 467 9.27 -5.36 29.85
C ASN A 467 10.61 -4.75 29.41
N PHE A 468 10.84 -4.66 28.11
CA PHE A 468 12.04 -4.06 27.52
C PHE A 468 11.87 -2.55 27.29
N THR A 469 11.50 -1.82 28.35
CA THR A 469 11.38 -0.36 28.32
C THR A 469 12.03 0.24 29.57
N LEU A 470 12.34 1.54 29.53
CA LEU A 470 12.81 2.27 30.70
C LEU A 470 11.81 2.25 31.88
N ASN A 471 10.53 1.93 31.65
CA ASN A 471 9.54 1.83 32.72
C ASN A 471 9.61 0.52 33.52
N ALA A 472 10.45 -0.43 33.12
CA ALA A 472 10.62 -1.69 33.84
C ALA A 472 11.17 -1.48 35.27
N PRO A 473 10.91 -2.41 36.21
CA PRO A 473 11.44 -2.31 37.57
C PRO A 473 12.96 -2.13 37.61
N GLU A 474 13.46 -1.51 38.66
CA GLU A 474 14.89 -1.36 38.85
C GLU A 474 15.59 -2.73 38.89
N GLY A 475 16.74 -2.85 38.22
CA GLY A 475 17.49 -4.11 38.07
C GLY A 475 16.85 -5.15 37.14
N HIS A 476 15.80 -4.81 36.39
CA HIS A 476 15.13 -5.74 35.45
C HIS A 476 16.08 -6.32 34.39
N MET A 477 17.06 -5.53 33.96
CA MET A 477 18.03 -5.87 32.91
C MET A 477 19.45 -5.48 33.35
N PRO A 478 20.49 -6.06 32.74
CA PRO A 478 20.45 -7.19 31.80
C PRO A 478 20.19 -8.55 32.46
N ILE A 479 19.78 -9.52 31.67
CA ILE A 479 19.50 -10.89 32.08
C ILE A 479 20.66 -11.77 31.60
N TRP A 480 21.16 -12.64 32.48
CA TRP A 480 22.29 -13.51 32.13
C TRP A 480 21.91 -14.66 31.19
N GLU A 481 20.65 -15.13 31.26
CA GLU A 481 20.17 -16.26 30.46
C GLU A 481 18.63 -16.15 30.20
N PRO A 482 18.11 -16.45 28.99
CA PRO A 482 16.67 -16.31 28.66
C PRO A 482 15.78 -17.21 29.49
N ARG A 483 16.33 -18.31 30.02
CA ARG A 483 15.64 -19.13 31.01
C ARG A 483 15.74 -18.41 32.35
N ILE A 484 14.78 -17.54 32.65
CA ILE A 484 14.78 -16.64 33.82
C ILE A 484 15.07 -17.35 35.14
N ARG A 485 14.51 -18.55 35.36
CA ARG A 485 14.79 -19.36 36.55
C ARG A 485 16.26 -19.78 36.66
N LYS A 486 16.92 -20.04 35.53
CA LYS A 486 18.36 -20.31 35.47
C LYS A 486 19.18 -19.02 35.62
N SER A 487 18.77 -17.92 34.98
CA SER A 487 19.40 -16.60 35.15
C SER A 487 19.49 -16.20 36.62
N LEU A 488 18.43 -16.41 37.40
CA LEU A 488 18.45 -16.20 38.85
C LEU A 488 19.47 -17.08 39.57
N GLN A 489 19.60 -18.35 39.17
CA GLN A 489 20.58 -19.27 39.74
C GLN A 489 22.02 -18.84 39.40
N THR A 490 22.24 -18.39 38.17
CA THR A 490 23.50 -17.81 37.67
C THR A 490 23.86 -16.55 38.47
N ILE A 491 22.94 -15.59 38.59
CA ILE A 491 23.12 -14.38 39.41
C ILE A 491 23.43 -14.72 40.84
N PHE A 492 22.71 -15.67 41.44
CA PHE A 492 22.97 -16.09 42.81
C PHE A 492 24.41 -16.61 42.96
N CYS A 493 24.89 -17.43 42.02
CA CYS A 493 26.26 -17.91 42.03
C CYS A 493 27.26 -16.77 41.91
N ILE A 494 27.04 -15.83 41.00
CA ILE A 494 27.95 -14.71 40.73
C ILE A 494 28.00 -13.72 41.89
N LEU A 495 26.84 -13.30 42.40
CA LEU A 495 26.72 -12.31 43.47
C LEU A 495 27.22 -12.83 44.81
N LYS A 496 27.04 -14.12 45.10
CA LYS A 496 27.39 -14.71 46.40
C LYS A 496 28.81 -15.32 46.42
N PHE A 497 29.25 -15.88 45.31
CA PHE A 497 30.45 -16.73 45.27
C PHE A 497 31.46 -16.38 44.15
N GLY A 498 31.18 -15.43 43.26
CA GLY A 498 31.97 -15.21 42.04
C GLY A 498 32.48 -13.78 41.81
N ILE A 499 32.75 -13.49 40.53
CA ILE A 499 33.45 -12.32 39.96
C ILE A 499 32.96 -10.97 40.51
N LEU A 500 31.67 -10.80 40.81
CA LEU A 500 31.12 -9.54 41.32
C LEU A 500 31.47 -9.24 42.79
N LYS A 501 32.13 -10.15 43.52
CA LYS A 501 32.68 -9.84 44.86
C LYS A 501 33.80 -8.79 44.81
N ASN A 502 34.61 -8.79 43.75
CA ASN A 502 35.80 -7.95 43.63
C ASN A 502 35.62 -6.77 42.65
N VAL A 503 34.55 -6.78 41.85
CA VAL A 503 34.31 -5.80 40.77
C VAL A 503 33.62 -4.51 41.21
N ILE A 504 32.83 -4.58 42.30
CA ILE A 504 32.01 -3.45 42.75
C ILE A 504 32.38 -3.19 44.21
N PRO A 505 33.26 -2.21 44.48
CA PRO A 505 33.58 -1.81 45.84
C PRO A 505 32.30 -1.46 46.59
N THR A 506 32.18 -1.92 47.83
CA THR A 506 31.06 -1.63 48.72
C THR A 506 31.01 -0.16 49.20
N GLN A 507 31.63 0.78 48.47
CA GLN A 507 31.65 2.19 48.84
C GLN A 507 30.50 2.94 48.17
N ILE A 508 29.37 2.96 48.85
CA ILE A 508 28.55 4.16 48.93
C ILE A 508 28.80 4.70 50.33
N HIS A 509 29.74 5.64 50.46
CA HIS A 509 29.76 6.54 51.61
C HIS A 509 29.12 7.86 51.18
N SER A 510 27.96 8.10 51.82
CA SER A 510 27.26 9.37 52.08
C SER A 510 27.32 10.47 51.03
#